data_AF-A0A932ZXT2-F1
#
_entry.id   AF-A0A932ZXT2-F1
#
_cell.length_a   1.000
_cell.length_b   1.000
_cell.length_c   1.000
_cell.angle_alpha   90.00
_cell.angle_beta   90.00
_cell.angle_gamma   90.00
#
_symmetry.space_group_name_H-M   'P 1'
#
loop_
_entity.id
_entity.type
_entity.pdbx_description
1 polymer ?
#
loop_
_entity_poly.entity_id
_entity_poly.type
_entity_poly.pdbx_seq_one_letter_code
_entity_poly.pdbx_strand_id
1 'polypeptide(L)'
;MRFLFFDRVLEAERGKRIRAVKAFPLSEPFLTGHFSRAPRVPGALLLEAMCQAAGWLVLYSYGYEVSCVISLAEDVRLAPDLRPGAAVEITGEILDTNKRASLCRARVEEGGGVIASAGRLIFPHFPAADPADLERRFRAYGWLDGLPAQEKG
;
A
#
# COMPACT_ATOMS: atom_id res chain seq x y z
N MET A 1 15.37 -2.85 8.24
CA MET A 1 14.50 -3.00 7.06
C MET A 1 13.42 -1.93 7.16
N ARG A 2 13.20 -1.11 6.13
CA ARG A 2 12.14 -0.09 6.14
C ARG A 2 10.79 -0.81 6.02
N PHE A 3 9.90 -0.62 7.01
CA PHE A 3 8.67 -1.44 7.18
C PHE A 3 7.54 -1.06 6.22
N LEU A 4 7.65 0.09 5.55
CA LEU A 4 6.63 0.66 4.70
C LEU A 4 7.21 1.06 3.34
N PHE A 5 6.54 0.62 2.28
CA PHE A 5 6.92 0.80 0.88
C PHE A 5 6.01 1.83 0.16
N PHE A 6 5.46 2.75 0.94
CA PHE A 6 4.94 4.05 0.50
C PHE A 6 5.43 5.11 1.49
N ASP A 7 5.46 6.37 1.06
CA ASP A 7 6.07 7.45 1.85
C ASP A 7 5.08 8.15 2.77
N ARG A 8 3.80 8.25 2.39
CA ARG A 8 2.75 8.90 3.18
C ARG A 8 1.35 8.46 2.75
N VAL A 9 0.41 8.43 3.69
CA VAL A 9 -1.03 8.30 3.43
C VAL A 9 -1.64 9.68 3.16
N LEU A 10 -2.34 9.82 2.05
CA LEU A 10 -3.09 11.04 1.70
C LEU A 10 -4.51 11.02 2.29
N GLU A 11 -5.15 9.86 2.30
CA GLU A 11 -6.53 9.67 2.73
C GLU A 11 -6.70 8.22 3.19
N ALA A 12 -7.48 7.99 4.25
CA ALA A 12 -7.89 6.66 4.65
C ALA A 12 -9.31 6.70 5.24
N GLU A 13 -10.18 5.86 4.71
CA GLU A 13 -11.55 5.66 5.16
C GLU A 13 -11.72 4.19 5.55
N ARG A 14 -12.11 3.95 6.81
CA ARG A 14 -12.26 2.60 7.37
C ARG A 14 -13.25 1.79 6.56
N GLY A 15 -12.88 0.55 6.26
CA GLY A 15 -13.71 -0.40 5.52
C GLY A 15 -13.88 -0.08 4.04
N LYS A 16 -13.30 1.02 3.53
CA LYS A 16 -13.53 1.46 2.15
C LYS A 16 -12.25 1.61 1.36
N ARG A 17 -11.43 2.63 1.67
CA ARG A 17 -10.36 3.06 0.77
C ARG A 17 -9.18 3.70 1.49
N ILE A 18 -7.98 3.50 0.93
CA ILE A 18 -6.76 4.24 1.27
C ILE A 18 -6.16 4.84 0.01
N ARG A 19 -5.62 6.06 0.12
CA ARG A 19 -4.75 6.67 -0.88
C ARG A 19 -3.41 6.99 -0.25
N ALA A 20 -2.33 6.63 -0.92
CA ALA A 20 -0.97 6.86 -0.47
C ALA A 20 -0.09 7.34 -1.63
N VAL A 21 1.09 7.87 -1.31
CA VAL A 21 2.08 8.30 -2.30
C VAL A 21 3.39 7.55 -2.13
N LYS A 22 4.06 7.27 -3.24
CA LYS A 22 5.43 6.74 -3.25
C LYS A 22 6.26 7.50 -4.30
N ALA A 23 7.37 8.07 -3.86
CA ALA A 23 8.41 8.62 -4.70
C ALA A 23 9.56 7.62 -4.88
N PHE A 24 10.16 7.66 -6.06
CA PHE A 24 11.30 6.81 -6.44
C PHE A 24 12.52 7.67 -6.74
N PRO A 25 13.17 8.29 -5.74
CA PRO A 25 14.38 9.07 -5.97
C PRO A 25 15.52 8.18 -6.47
N LEU A 26 16.44 8.76 -7.24
CA LEU A 26 17.61 8.03 -7.79
C LEU A 26 18.48 7.37 -6.71
N SER A 27 18.45 7.88 -5.48
CA SER A 27 19.15 7.34 -4.33
C SER A 27 18.59 6.01 -3.80
N GLU A 28 17.44 5.54 -4.29
CA GLU A 28 16.89 4.25 -3.88
C GLU A 28 17.85 3.11 -4.25
N PRO A 29 18.20 2.22 -3.31
CA PRO A 29 19.26 1.24 -3.51
C PRO A 29 18.95 0.27 -4.65
N PHE A 30 17.68 -0.07 -4.88
CA PHE A 30 17.28 -0.98 -5.96
C PHE A 30 17.47 -0.41 -7.38
N LEU A 31 17.60 0.92 -7.53
CA LEU A 31 17.82 1.55 -8.84
C LEU A 31 19.28 1.48 -9.29
N THR A 32 20.22 1.23 -8.37
CA THR A 32 21.65 1.11 -8.71
C THR A 32 21.96 -0.13 -9.57
N GLY A 33 21.12 -1.18 -9.50
CA GLY A 33 21.29 -2.42 -10.26
C GLY A 33 20.24 -2.68 -11.34
N HIS A 34 19.14 -1.94 -11.39
CA HIS A 34 17.98 -2.23 -12.24
C HIS A 34 17.59 -1.01 -13.10
N PHE A 35 18.10 -0.80 -14.32
CA PHE A 35 19.14 -1.47 -15.09
C PHE A 35 20.38 -0.56 -15.14
N SER A 36 21.60 -1.11 -15.16
CA SER A 36 22.87 -0.35 -15.01
C SER A 36 23.10 0.79 -16.01
N ARG A 37 22.47 0.76 -17.20
CA ARG A 37 22.53 1.84 -18.21
C ARG A 37 21.24 2.65 -18.35
N ALA A 38 20.14 2.16 -17.78
CA ALA A 38 18.83 2.78 -17.85
C ALA A 38 18.01 2.40 -16.61
N PRO A 39 18.22 3.06 -15.46
CA PRO A 39 17.50 2.75 -14.24
C PRO A 39 15.98 2.83 -14.46
N ARG A 40 15.27 1.83 -13.92
CA ARG A 40 13.82 1.66 -14.00
C ARG A 40 13.29 1.11 -12.69
N VAL A 41 12.13 1.59 -12.25
CA VAL A 41 11.48 1.03 -11.07
C VAL A 41 11.00 -0.40 -11.38
N PRO A 42 11.39 -1.42 -10.58
CA PRO A 42 10.87 -2.77 -10.76
C PRO A 42 9.36 -2.83 -10.53
N GLY A 43 8.62 -3.48 -11.43
CA GLY A 43 7.16 -3.64 -11.29
C GLY A 43 6.75 -4.38 -10.01
N ALA A 44 7.58 -5.30 -9.52
CA ALA A 44 7.36 -5.99 -8.24
C ALA A 44 7.27 -5.04 -7.05
N LEU A 45 7.95 -3.89 -7.09
CA LEU A 45 7.89 -2.88 -6.04
C LEU A 45 6.57 -2.09 -6.07
N LEU A 46 5.95 -1.93 -7.24
CA LEU A 46 4.60 -1.38 -7.33
C LEU A 46 3.56 -2.35 -6.78
N LEU A 47 3.73 -3.65 -7.05
CA LEU A 47 2.89 -4.68 -6.42
C LEU A 47 3.05 -4.67 -4.90
N GLU A 48 4.28 -4.62 -4.38
CA GLU A 48 4.52 -4.51 -2.95
C GLU A 48 3.85 -3.27 -2.34
N ALA A 49 3.98 -2.11 -2.99
CA ALA A 49 3.35 -0.87 -2.54
C ALA A 49 1.82 -0.97 -2.49
N MET A 50 1.21 -1.58 -3.52
CA MET A 50 -0.23 -1.88 -3.58
C MET A 50 -0.67 -2.81 -2.44
N CYS A 51 0.07 -3.91 -2.24
CA CYS A 51 -0.20 -4.89 -1.21
C CYS A 51 -0.11 -4.28 0.19
N GLN A 52 0.92 -3.47 0.46
CA GLN A 52 1.05 -2.80 1.74
C GLN A 52 -0.02 -1.75 1.97
N ALA A 53 -0.35 -0.93 0.96
CA ALA A 53 -1.43 0.05 1.09
C ALA A 53 -2.75 -0.65 1.46
N ALA A 54 -3.15 -1.69 0.70
CA ALA A 54 -4.36 -2.46 0.98
C ALA A 54 -4.29 -3.18 2.34
N GLY A 55 -3.17 -3.80 2.70
CA GLY A 55 -2.99 -4.45 4.00
C GLY A 55 -3.13 -3.47 5.16
N TRP A 56 -2.52 -2.29 5.07
CA TRP A 56 -2.68 -1.25 6.10
C TRP A 56 -4.11 -0.72 6.19
N LEU A 57 -4.83 -0.62 5.08
CA LEU A 57 -6.26 -0.33 5.09
C LEU A 57 -7.04 -1.41 5.86
N VAL A 58 -6.72 -2.69 5.70
CA VAL A 58 -7.33 -3.78 6.48
C VAL A 58 -7.04 -3.62 7.96
N LEU A 59 -5.77 -3.50 8.35
CA LEU A 59 -5.37 -3.26 9.75
C LEU A 59 -6.12 -2.07 10.35
N TYR A 60 -6.12 -0.94 9.63
CA TYR A 60 -6.82 0.27 10.04
C TYR A 60 -8.31 0.01 10.24
N SER A 61 -8.97 -0.65 9.30
CA SER A 61 -10.41 -0.92 9.33
C SER A 61 -10.86 -1.75 10.53
N TYR A 62 -9.99 -2.63 11.02
CA TYR A 62 -10.23 -3.47 12.20
C TYR A 62 -9.66 -2.90 13.50
N GLY A 63 -9.26 -1.63 13.50
CA GLY A 63 -8.72 -0.98 14.71
C GLY A 63 -7.40 -1.59 15.16
N TYR A 64 -6.60 -2.13 14.25
CA TYR A 64 -5.29 -2.73 14.50
C TYR A 64 -5.30 -4.01 15.34
N GLU A 65 -6.48 -4.54 15.69
CA GLU A 65 -6.66 -5.80 16.42
C GLU A 65 -6.28 -7.04 15.58
N VAL A 66 -6.19 -6.86 14.26
CA VAL A 66 -5.76 -7.91 13.34
C VAL A 66 -4.46 -7.50 12.64
N SER A 67 -3.67 -8.50 12.29
CA SER A 67 -2.58 -8.41 11.31
C SER A 67 -2.95 -9.26 10.09
N CYS A 68 -2.30 -8.99 8.95
CA CYS A 68 -2.50 -9.79 7.74
C CYS A 68 -1.20 -9.96 6.97
N VAL A 69 -1.15 -11.03 6.19
CA VAL A 69 -0.18 -11.20 5.10
C VAL A 69 -0.95 -11.35 3.81
N ILE A 70 -0.33 -11.05 2.67
CA ILE A 70 -0.95 -11.37 1.39
C ILE A 70 -0.88 -12.88 1.15
N SER A 71 -2.01 -13.50 0.83
CA SER A 71 -2.06 -14.91 0.43
C SER A 71 -2.21 -15.11 -1.07
N LEU A 72 -2.78 -14.12 -1.77
CA LEU A 72 -3.05 -14.20 -3.20
C LEU A 72 -3.10 -12.80 -3.82
N ALA A 73 -2.49 -12.69 -5.01
CA ALA A 73 -2.63 -11.55 -5.92
C ALA A 73 -3.04 -12.08 -7.30
N GLU A 74 -4.19 -11.64 -7.78
CA GLU A 74 -4.82 -12.04 -9.05
C GLU A 74 -5.16 -10.80 -9.89
N ASP A 75 -5.29 -11.01 -11.20
CA ASP A 75 -5.54 -9.95 -12.19
C ASP A 75 -4.51 -8.81 -12.10
N VAL A 76 -3.23 -9.20 -11.91
CA VAL A 76 -2.12 -8.27 -11.78
C VAL A 76 -1.67 -7.78 -13.15
N ARG A 77 -1.66 -6.46 -13.33
CA ARG A 77 -1.09 -5.77 -14.50
C ARG A 77 0.03 -4.87 -14.04
N LEU A 78 1.22 -5.09 -14.58
CA LEU A 78 2.43 -4.31 -14.30
C LEU A 78 3.01 -3.86 -15.65
N ALA A 79 2.74 -2.62 -16.04
CA ALA A 79 3.36 -2.02 -17.22
C ALA A 79 4.08 -0.68 -16.90
N PRO A 80 4.86 -0.58 -15.81
CA PRO A 80 5.49 0.68 -15.48
C PRO A 80 6.71 0.97 -16.38
N ASP A 81 6.71 2.12 -17.06
CA ASP A 81 7.93 2.74 -17.60
C ASP A 81 8.45 3.83 -16.66
N LEU A 82 8.47 3.53 -15.35
CA LEU A 82 8.86 4.50 -14.34
C LEU A 82 10.37 4.67 -14.28
N ARG A 83 10.80 5.93 -14.34
CA ARG A 83 12.19 6.34 -14.20
C ARG A 83 12.46 6.89 -12.79
N PRO A 84 13.72 6.90 -12.34
CA PRO A 84 14.09 7.63 -11.14
C PRO A 84 13.58 9.09 -11.20
N GLY A 85 13.06 9.57 -10.08
CA GLY A 85 12.39 10.87 -9.97
C GLY A 85 10.87 10.81 -10.10
N ALA A 86 10.30 9.67 -10.51
CA ALA A 86 8.86 9.48 -10.55
C ALA A 86 8.22 9.51 -9.15
N ALA A 87 6.99 10.02 -9.09
CA ALA A 87 6.11 9.94 -7.94
C ALA A 87 4.76 9.39 -8.38
N VAL A 88 4.26 8.41 -7.63
CA VAL A 88 3.02 7.71 -7.96
C VAL A 88 2.03 7.77 -6.81
N GLU A 89 0.75 7.75 -7.16
CA GLU A 89 -0.33 7.57 -6.21
C GLU A 89 -0.79 6.12 -6.19
N ILE A 90 -1.04 5.60 -5.00
CA ILE A 90 -1.50 4.23 -4.78
C ILE A 90 -2.88 4.32 -4.16
N THR A 91 -3.86 3.65 -4.77
CA THR A 91 -5.20 3.52 -4.21
C THR A 91 -5.45 2.05 -3.89
N GLY A 92 -5.81 1.76 -2.64
CA GLY A 92 -6.27 0.44 -2.19
C GLY A 92 -7.72 0.51 -1.74
N GLU A 93 -8.52 -0.51 -2.05
CA GLU A 93 -9.95 -0.56 -1.73
C GLU A 93 -10.30 -1.93 -1.16
N ILE A 94 -11.08 -1.97 -0.08
CA ILE A 94 -11.70 -3.20 0.42
C ILE A 94 -12.97 -3.45 -0.41
N LEU A 95 -13.05 -4.61 -1.04
CA LEU A 95 -14.22 -5.04 -1.81
C LEU A 95 -15.20 -5.85 -0.97
N ASP A 96 -14.67 -6.72 -0.11
CA ASP A 96 -15.43 -7.52 0.85
C ASP A 96 -14.55 -7.86 2.05
N THR A 97 -15.15 -7.99 3.22
CA THR A 97 -14.40 -8.29 4.45
C THR A 97 -15.25 -9.00 5.49
N ASN A 98 -14.63 -9.94 6.20
CA ASN A 98 -15.23 -10.63 7.34
C ASN A 98 -14.17 -10.88 8.42
N LYS A 99 -14.48 -11.64 9.47
CA LYS A 99 -13.53 -11.87 10.58
C LYS A 99 -12.29 -12.69 10.22
N ARG A 100 -12.27 -13.36 9.06
CA ARG A 100 -11.21 -14.30 8.66
C ARG A 100 -10.31 -13.75 7.56
N ALA A 101 -10.83 -12.90 6.68
CA ALA A 101 -10.07 -12.33 5.58
C ALA A 101 -10.73 -11.08 5.00
N SER A 102 -9.93 -10.30 4.28
CA SER A 102 -10.39 -9.21 3.42
C SER A 102 -10.01 -9.49 1.96
N LEU A 103 -10.94 -9.24 1.06
CA LEU A 103 -10.71 -9.12 -0.37
C LEU A 103 -10.55 -7.65 -0.72
N CYS A 104 -9.42 -7.30 -1.33
CA CYS A 104 -9.11 -5.95 -1.74
C CYS A 104 -8.80 -5.89 -3.24
N ARG A 105 -8.80 -4.67 -3.79
CA ARG A 105 -8.14 -4.34 -5.04
C ARG A 105 -7.21 -3.16 -4.83
N ALA A 106 -6.26 -2.98 -5.73
CA ALA A 106 -5.38 -1.81 -5.70
C ALA A 106 -4.95 -1.38 -7.09
N ARG A 107 -4.59 -0.10 -7.23
CA ARG A 107 -4.01 0.46 -8.45
C ARG A 107 -2.97 1.52 -8.14
N VAL A 108 -2.08 1.73 -9.10
CA VAL A 108 -1.06 2.78 -9.09
C VAL A 108 -1.29 3.71 -10.27
N GLU A 109 -1.29 5.01 -10.00
CA GLU A 109 -1.47 6.07 -10.97
C GLU A 109 -0.23 6.98 -11.03
N GLU A 110 0.17 7.35 -12.24
CA GLU A 110 1.19 8.38 -12.51
C GLU A 110 0.62 9.33 -13.57
N GLY A 111 0.72 10.66 -13.35
CA GLY A 111 0.24 11.65 -14.33
C GLY A 111 -1.25 11.53 -14.67
N GLY A 112 -2.07 10.95 -13.79
CA GLY A 112 -3.50 10.72 -14.01
C GLY A 112 -3.86 9.43 -14.77
N GLY A 113 -2.88 8.62 -15.16
CA GLY A 113 -3.09 7.32 -15.82
C GLY A 113 -2.76 6.13 -14.91
N VAL A 114 -3.54 5.05 -15.01
CA VAL A 114 -3.25 3.80 -14.29
C VAL A 114 -2.09 3.06 -14.98
N ILE A 115 -1.01 2.85 -14.24
CA ILE A 115 0.22 2.19 -14.75
C ILE A 115 0.42 0.78 -14.18
N ALA A 116 -0.26 0.47 -13.07
CA ALA A 116 -0.28 -0.86 -12.47
C ALA A 116 -1.59 -1.10 -11.72
N SER A 117 -2.02 -2.36 -11.64
CA SER A 117 -3.23 -2.75 -10.90
C SER A 117 -3.15 -4.19 -10.41
N ALA A 118 -3.88 -4.47 -9.33
CA ALA A 118 -4.23 -5.81 -8.91
C ALA A 118 -5.74 -5.86 -8.65
N GLY A 119 -6.46 -6.69 -9.41
CA GLY A 119 -7.92 -6.79 -9.32
C GLY A 119 -8.40 -7.53 -8.07
N ARG A 120 -7.59 -8.47 -7.56
CA ARG A 120 -7.90 -9.27 -6.38
C ARG A 120 -6.66 -9.48 -5.52
N LEU A 121 -6.71 -8.98 -4.29
CA LEU A 121 -5.72 -9.18 -3.24
C LEU A 121 -6.43 -9.79 -2.03
N ILE A 122 -6.00 -10.97 -1.58
CA ILE A 122 -6.59 -11.62 -0.40
C ILE A 122 -5.64 -11.50 0.79
N PHE A 123 -6.19 -11.02 1.90
CA PHE A 123 -5.50 -10.82 3.17
C PHE A 123 -6.19 -11.62 4.28
N PRO A 124 -5.69 -12.83 4.62
CA PRO A 124 -6.15 -13.55 5.81
C PRO A 124 -5.84 -12.75 7.07
N HIS A 125 -6.74 -12.82 8.05
CA HIS A 125 -6.62 -12.13 9.32
C HIS A 125 -6.04 -13.04 10.39
N PHE A 126 -5.12 -12.49 11.16
CA PHE A 126 -4.54 -13.10 12.34
C PHE A 126 -4.65 -12.13 13.51
N PRO A 127 -4.83 -12.60 14.76
CA PRO A 127 -4.74 -11.71 15.92
C PRO A 127 -3.43 -10.93 15.91
N ALA A 128 -3.50 -9.61 16.08
CA ALA A 128 -2.31 -8.80 16.20
C ALA A 128 -1.59 -9.09 17.53
N ALA A 129 -0.28 -9.29 17.48
CA ALA A 129 0.52 -9.50 18.69
C ALA A 129 0.64 -8.23 19.54
N ASP A 130 0.68 -7.05 18.91
CA ASP A 130 0.74 -5.74 19.57
C ASP A 130 -0.06 -4.72 18.73
N PRO A 131 -1.39 -4.58 18.97
CA PRO A 131 -2.23 -3.61 18.27
C PRO A 131 -1.76 -2.17 18.43
N ALA A 132 -1.26 -1.81 19.62
CA ALA A 132 -0.79 -0.46 19.91
C ALA A 132 0.46 -0.11 19.10
N ASP A 133 1.35 -1.09 18.87
CA ASP A 133 2.52 -0.89 18.01
C ASP A 133 2.15 -0.74 16.53
N LEU A 134 1.20 -1.53 16.03
CA LEU A 134 0.68 -1.37 14.68
C LEU A 134 0.07 0.02 14.48
N GLU A 135 -0.73 0.51 15.45
CA GLU A 135 -1.28 1.85 15.40
C GLU A 135 -0.17 2.92 15.40
N ARG A 136 0.77 2.86 16.36
CA ARG A 136 1.88 3.81 16.45
C ARG A 136 2.68 3.86 15.15
N ARG A 137 3.03 2.70 14.58
CA ARG A 137 3.77 2.62 13.32
C ARG A 137 2.98 3.23 12.18
N PHE A 138 1.70 2.88 12.04
CA PHE A 138 0.90 3.39 10.94
C PHE A 138 0.70 4.90 11.04
N ARG A 139 0.52 5.44 12.25
CA ARG A 139 0.45 6.89 12.48
C ARG A 139 1.75 7.59 12.13
N ALA A 140 2.87 7.09 12.67
CA ALA A 140 4.19 7.69 12.47
C ALA A 140 4.63 7.66 11.01
N TYR A 141 4.46 6.53 10.33
CA TYR A 141 4.92 6.36 8.95
C TYR A 141 3.88 6.77 7.91
N GLY A 142 2.59 6.64 8.22
CA GLY A 142 1.50 7.10 7.36
C GLY A 142 1.26 8.60 7.44
N TRP A 143 1.87 9.27 8.43
CA TRP A 143 1.69 10.70 8.73
C TRP A 143 0.24 11.06 9.04
N LEU A 144 -0.45 10.17 9.76
CA LEU A 144 -1.90 10.30 10.03
C LEU A 144 -2.21 11.38 11.07
N ASP A 145 -1.21 11.89 11.79
CA ASP A 145 -1.38 12.96 12.80
C ASP A 145 -1.89 14.27 12.19
N GLY A 146 -1.79 14.43 10.86
CA GLY A 146 -2.35 15.55 10.10
C GLY A 146 -3.69 15.26 9.41
N LEU A 147 -4.24 14.05 9.54
CA LEU A 147 -5.54 13.70 8.94
C LEU A 147 -6.67 13.98 9.93
N PRO A 148 -7.80 14.56 9.47
CA PRO A 148 -8.95 14.76 10.34
C PRO A 148 -9.40 13.42 10.93
N ALA A 149 -9.69 13.40 12.23
CA ALA A 149 -10.22 12.22 12.90
C ALA A 149 -11.49 11.77 12.18
N GLN A 150 -11.45 10.61 11.54
CA GLN A 150 -12.62 10.00 10.92
C GLN A 150 -13.56 9.57 12.06
N GLU A 151 -14.75 10.19 12.11
CA GLU A 151 -15.78 9.83 13.08
C GLU A 151 -16.14 8.35 12.96
N LYS A 152 -16.35 7.70 14.11
CA LYS A 152 -16.84 6.32 14.16
C LYS A 152 -18.25 6.30 13.58
N GLY A 153 -18.39 5.85 12.32
CA GLY A 153 -19.67 5.41 11.77
C GLY A 153 -20.16 4.14 12.44
#